data_AF-A0A9D5Q755-F1
#
_entry.id   AF-A0A9D5Q755-F1
#
_cell.length_a   1.000
_cell.length_b   1.000
_cell.length_c   1.000
_cell.angle_alpha   90.00
_cell.angle_beta   90.00
_cell.angle_gamma   90.00
#
_symmetry.space_group_name_H-M   'P 1'
#
loop_
_entity.id
_entity.type
_entity.pdbx_description
1 polymer ?
#
loop_
_entity_poly.entity_id
_entity_poly.type
_entity_poly.pdbx_seq_one_letter_code
_entity_poly.pdbx_strand_id
1 'polypeptide(L)'
;MTYVPFQSNQILHGEAQATLRSFPPHSIDCAVTSPPYFHLRDYGVAGQVGLESTVEEYLDRLCRIFDEVKRVLKPQGTCWVNMGDTYGGSGGSHGQIGSSKTPDNQRTTRQKRHTGRNTAPKCLLQIPARFGIAMCARGWILRNEIIWQKPNGMPTSAKDRFTVDFEKLFFFVKSPRYYFKQQLEPYTHPINRWGGNQVKPYQGKFQAYATTADRSRGSRAKLQPPQGASFERARRVRPNPRGRNKRCVWS
;
A
#
# COMPACT_ATOMS: atom_id res chain seq x y z
N MET A 1 -0.46 -38.95 -2.67
CA MET A 1 -1.25 -37.98 -1.87
C MET A 1 -2.45 -37.60 -2.71
N THR A 2 -3.65 -38.04 -2.34
CA THR A 2 -4.88 -37.85 -3.10
C THR A 2 -5.33 -36.40 -2.94
N TYR A 3 -5.48 -35.69 -4.06
CA TYR A 3 -6.01 -34.32 -4.09
C TYR A 3 -7.48 -34.35 -3.63
N VAL A 4 -7.75 -33.82 -2.45
CA VAL A 4 -9.13 -33.53 -2.03
C VAL A 4 -9.48 -32.16 -2.59
N PRO A 5 -10.43 -32.05 -3.55
CA PRO A 5 -10.82 -30.75 -4.10
C PRO A 5 -11.39 -29.87 -2.98
N PHE A 6 -11.02 -28.58 -3.00
CA PHE A 6 -11.62 -27.60 -2.10
C PHE A 6 -13.13 -27.53 -2.37
N GLN A 7 -13.94 -27.68 -1.32
CA GLN A 7 -15.35 -27.35 -1.39
C GLN A 7 -15.50 -25.83 -1.49
N SER A 8 -16.42 -25.37 -2.35
CA SER A 8 -16.73 -23.94 -2.44
C SER A 8 -17.32 -23.43 -1.11
N ASN A 9 -16.98 -22.19 -0.73
CA ASN A 9 -17.53 -21.49 0.42
C ASN A 9 -17.25 -22.15 1.79
N GLN A 10 -16.10 -22.81 1.94
CA GLN A 10 -15.70 -23.40 3.21
C GLN A 10 -15.11 -22.35 4.17
N ILE A 11 -15.55 -22.39 5.43
CA ILE A 11 -14.98 -21.58 6.52
C ILE A 11 -14.13 -22.49 7.40
N LEU A 12 -12.85 -22.13 7.55
CA LEU A 12 -11.94 -22.79 8.47
C LEU A 12 -11.70 -21.87 9.67
N HIS A 13 -12.02 -22.37 10.86
CA HIS A 13 -11.77 -21.65 12.10
C HIS A 13 -10.44 -22.08 12.72
N GLY A 14 -9.52 -21.14 12.89
CA GLY A 14 -8.21 -21.40 13.47
C GLY A 14 -7.28 -20.19 13.34
N GLU A 15 -6.09 -20.32 13.94
CA GLU A 15 -5.03 -19.33 13.76
C GLU A 15 -4.51 -19.40 12.32
N ALA A 16 -4.42 -18.24 11.65
CA ALA A 16 -4.21 -18.18 10.21
C ALA A 16 -2.92 -18.87 9.75
N GLN A 17 -1.80 -18.71 10.47
CA GLN A 17 -0.54 -19.36 10.10
C GLN A 17 -0.66 -20.90 10.20
N ALA A 18 -1.21 -21.39 11.32
CA ALA A 18 -1.40 -22.81 11.55
C ALA A 18 -2.37 -23.43 10.54
N THR A 19 -3.48 -22.74 10.23
CA THR A 19 -4.44 -23.18 9.22
C THR A 19 -3.81 -23.22 7.84
N LEU A 20 -3.05 -22.19 7.42
CA LEU A 20 -2.40 -22.18 6.11
C LEU A 20 -1.40 -23.34 5.93
N ARG A 21 -0.73 -23.80 6.99
CA ARG A 21 0.19 -24.94 6.93
C ARG A 21 -0.45 -26.25 6.49
N SER A 22 -1.76 -26.43 6.69
CA SER A 22 -2.46 -27.63 6.22
C SER A 22 -2.73 -27.63 4.70
N PHE A 23 -2.60 -26.47 4.05
CA PHE A 23 -2.86 -26.33 2.62
C PHE A 23 -1.65 -26.80 1.80
N PRO A 24 -1.87 -27.52 0.68
CA PRO A 24 -0.79 -27.85 -0.23
C PRO A 24 -0.12 -26.57 -0.78
N PRO A 25 1.19 -26.62 -1.10
CA PRO A 25 1.81 -25.52 -1.83
C PRO A 25 1.14 -25.35 -3.21
N HIS A 26 1.13 -24.13 -3.73
CA HIS A 26 0.59 -23.83 -5.07
C HIS A 26 -0.87 -24.25 -5.29
N SER A 27 -1.72 -24.18 -4.27
CA SER A 27 -3.12 -24.59 -4.33
C SER A 27 -4.11 -23.42 -4.45
N ILE A 28 -3.69 -22.19 -4.17
CA ILE A 28 -4.55 -21.00 -4.12
C ILE A 28 -4.22 -20.02 -5.26
N ASP A 29 -5.24 -19.50 -5.94
CA ASP A 29 -5.09 -18.53 -7.04
C ASP A 29 -5.01 -17.08 -6.54
N CYS A 30 -5.80 -16.73 -5.51
CA CYS A 30 -5.89 -15.38 -5.00
C CYS A 30 -6.03 -15.36 -3.48
N ALA A 31 -5.28 -14.48 -2.82
CA ALA A 31 -5.44 -14.18 -1.41
C ALA A 31 -5.86 -12.72 -1.26
N VAL A 32 -6.90 -12.46 -0.46
CA VAL A 32 -7.38 -11.10 -0.16
C VAL A 32 -7.55 -11.00 1.35
N THR A 33 -6.96 -9.99 1.98
CA THR A 33 -7.00 -9.87 3.44
C THR A 33 -6.81 -8.44 3.93
N SER A 34 -7.28 -8.19 5.15
CA SER A 34 -7.01 -7.01 5.97
C SER A 34 -6.55 -7.52 7.35
N PRO A 35 -5.24 -7.73 7.57
CA PRO A 35 -4.77 -8.31 8.83
C PRO A 35 -5.04 -7.34 9.99
N PRO A 36 -5.00 -7.81 11.25
CA PRO A 36 -5.12 -6.94 12.42
C PRO A 36 -4.13 -5.78 12.38
N TYR A 37 -4.61 -4.54 12.55
CA TYR A 37 -3.74 -3.35 12.56
C TYR A 37 -3.07 -3.19 13.93
N PHE A 38 -1.79 -2.83 13.90
CA PHE A 38 -0.96 -2.71 15.11
C PHE A 38 -1.58 -1.77 16.16
N HIS A 39 -1.79 -2.29 17.35
CA HIS A 39 -2.35 -1.63 18.55
C HIS A 39 -3.74 -1.02 18.34
N LEU A 40 -4.46 -1.42 17.29
CA LEU A 40 -5.79 -0.86 17.02
C LEU A 40 -6.90 -1.56 17.81
N ARG A 41 -6.85 -2.90 17.92
CA ARG A 41 -7.92 -3.69 18.52
C ARG A 41 -7.37 -4.88 19.30
N ASP A 42 -7.98 -5.14 20.45
CA ASP A 42 -7.82 -6.36 21.22
C ASP A 42 -9.03 -7.27 20.94
N TYR A 43 -8.77 -8.47 20.43
CA TYR A 43 -9.75 -9.50 20.10
C TYR A 43 -10.00 -10.48 21.26
N GLY A 44 -9.36 -10.29 22.42
CA GLY A 44 -9.58 -11.09 23.62
C GLY A 44 -9.07 -12.53 23.53
N VAL A 45 -8.21 -12.84 22.55
CA VAL A 45 -7.66 -14.19 22.35
C VAL A 45 -6.14 -14.20 22.50
N ALA A 46 -5.64 -15.21 23.19
CA ALA A 46 -4.20 -15.41 23.38
C ALA A 46 -3.51 -15.62 22.02
N GLY A 47 -2.37 -14.97 21.83
CA GLY A 47 -1.62 -15.09 20.59
C GLY A 47 -2.23 -14.38 19.38
N GLN A 48 -3.19 -13.47 19.56
CA GLN A 48 -3.64 -12.58 18.47
C GLN A 48 -2.49 -11.78 17.85
N VAL A 49 -2.62 -11.50 16.55
CA VAL A 49 -1.71 -10.59 15.83
C VAL A 49 -2.15 -9.15 16.08
N GLY A 50 -1.22 -8.21 16.20
CA GLY A 50 -1.50 -6.78 16.29
C GLY A 50 -1.29 -6.19 17.68
N LEU A 51 -1.00 -6.98 18.71
CA LEU A 51 -0.70 -6.50 20.07
C LEU A 51 0.76 -6.77 20.52
N GLU A 52 1.65 -7.05 19.57
CA GLU A 52 3.09 -7.23 19.80
C GLU A 52 3.70 -5.98 20.46
N SER A 53 4.83 -6.13 21.14
CA SER A 53 5.40 -5.03 21.92
C SER A 53 5.99 -3.94 21.03
N THR A 54 6.55 -4.35 19.89
CA THR A 54 7.21 -3.47 18.93
C THR A 54 6.61 -3.59 17.53
N VAL A 55 6.80 -2.55 16.70
CA VAL A 55 6.39 -2.57 15.28
C VAL A 55 7.16 -3.66 14.54
N GLU A 56 8.43 -3.86 14.89
CA GLU A 56 9.30 -4.87 14.31
C GLU A 56 8.80 -6.30 14.60
N GLU A 57 8.41 -6.60 15.84
CA GLU A 57 7.80 -7.89 16.21
C GLU A 57 6.47 -8.13 15.46
N TYR A 58 5.62 -7.11 15.40
CA TYR A 58 4.37 -7.16 14.65
C TYR A 58 4.61 -7.46 13.17
N LEU A 59 5.51 -6.71 12.53
CA LEU A 59 5.83 -6.89 11.11
C LEU A 59 6.46 -8.26 10.84
N ASP A 60 7.37 -8.72 11.70
CA ASP A 60 7.97 -10.06 11.54
C ASP A 60 6.91 -11.15 11.66
N ARG A 61 6.05 -11.09 12.68
CA ARG A 61 4.95 -12.04 12.84
C ARG A 61 4.01 -12.03 11.63
N LEU A 62 3.62 -10.84 11.19
CA LEU A 62 2.74 -10.68 10.03
C LEU A 62 3.38 -11.25 8.77
N CYS A 63 4.65 -10.95 8.51
CA CYS A 63 5.37 -11.47 7.36
C CYS A 63 5.52 -13.00 7.39
N ARG A 64 5.68 -13.63 8.57
CA ARG A 64 5.70 -15.10 8.69
C ARG A 64 4.37 -15.75 8.28
N ILE A 65 3.23 -15.06 8.47
CA ILE A 65 1.94 -15.51 7.93
C ILE A 65 1.94 -15.38 6.41
N PHE A 66 2.44 -14.25 5.88
CA PHE A 66 2.54 -14.06 4.44
C PHE A 66 3.53 -14.99 3.75
N ASP A 67 4.54 -15.53 4.44
CA ASP A 67 5.39 -16.59 3.90
C ASP A 67 4.58 -17.86 3.62
N GLU A 68 3.64 -18.22 4.50
CA GLU A 68 2.70 -19.32 4.26
C GLU A 68 1.71 -18.99 3.13
N VAL A 69 1.20 -17.76 3.07
CA VAL A 69 0.37 -17.30 1.93
C VAL A 69 1.16 -17.45 0.62
N LYS A 70 2.42 -17.03 0.60
CA LYS A 70 3.30 -17.16 -0.57
C LYS A 70 3.50 -18.63 -0.95
N ARG A 71 3.66 -19.53 0.02
CA ARG A 71 3.81 -20.98 -0.21
C ARG A 71 2.58 -21.58 -0.89
N VAL A 72 1.39 -21.30 -0.36
CA VAL A 72 0.13 -21.86 -0.88
C VAL A 72 -0.31 -21.20 -2.20
N LEU A 73 0.12 -19.98 -2.49
CA LEU A 73 -0.18 -19.34 -3.78
C LEU A 73 0.49 -20.06 -4.95
N LYS A 74 -0.30 -20.28 -6.01
CA LYS A 74 0.19 -20.69 -7.32
C LYS A 74 1.20 -19.67 -7.87
N PRO A 75 2.12 -20.08 -8.76
CA PRO A 75 3.10 -19.15 -9.35
C PRO A 75 2.47 -17.91 -9.99
N GLN A 76 1.31 -18.08 -10.62
CA GLN A 76 0.53 -17.01 -11.25
C GLN A 76 -0.42 -16.26 -10.31
N GLY A 77 -0.45 -16.63 -9.03
CA GLY A 77 -1.42 -16.13 -8.06
C GLY A 77 -1.10 -14.71 -7.57
N THR A 78 -2.13 -14.06 -7.04
CA THR A 78 -2.09 -12.67 -6.58
C THR A 78 -2.46 -12.54 -5.11
N CYS A 79 -1.85 -11.59 -4.40
CA CYS A 79 -2.16 -11.28 -3.01
C CYS A 79 -2.53 -9.81 -2.86
N TRP A 80 -3.66 -9.55 -2.21
CA TRP A 80 -4.22 -8.22 -2.00
C TRP A 80 -4.32 -7.96 -0.50
N VAL A 81 -3.65 -6.92 -0.01
CA VAL A 81 -3.55 -6.64 1.43
C VAL A 81 -3.99 -5.22 1.72
N ASN A 82 -5.10 -5.07 2.44
CA ASN A 82 -5.58 -3.79 2.93
C ASN A 82 -4.89 -3.46 4.26
N MET A 83 -4.28 -2.28 4.36
CA MET A 83 -3.48 -1.86 5.51
C MET A 83 -3.75 -0.40 5.87
N GLY A 84 -4.06 -0.17 7.15
CA GLY A 84 -4.04 1.13 7.79
C GLY A 84 -2.72 1.38 8.53
N ASP A 85 -2.44 2.64 8.83
CA ASP A 85 -1.34 3.03 9.71
C ASP A 85 -1.87 3.44 11.09
N THR A 86 -0.99 3.46 12.08
CA THR A 86 -1.28 3.94 13.42
C THR A 86 -0.25 4.98 13.87
N TYR A 87 -0.53 5.67 14.98
CA TYR A 87 0.29 6.78 15.46
C TYR A 87 1.11 6.38 16.71
N GLY A 88 2.33 6.90 16.81
CA GLY A 88 3.15 6.77 18.02
C GLY A 88 2.49 7.46 19.21
N GLY A 89 2.45 6.79 20.36
CA GLY A 89 1.83 7.32 21.57
C GLY A 89 0.30 7.27 21.60
N SER A 90 -0.37 6.86 20.52
CA SER A 90 -1.77 6.40 20.59
C SER A 90 -1.77 4.97 21.10
N GLY A 91 -1.51 4.76 22.39
CA GLY A 91 -1.82 3.48 23.01
C GLY A 91 -3.31 3.24 22.78
N GLY A 92 -3.66 2.22 22.01
CA GLY A 92 -5.05 1.90 21.69
C GLY A 92 -5.90 1.94 22.95
N SER A 93 -7.12 2.47 22.84
CA SER A 93 -8.07 2.49 23.95
C SER A 93 -8.40 1.04 24.30
N HIS A 94 -7.67 0.48 25.27
CA HIS A 94 -8.00 -0.81 25.84
C HIS A 94 -9.22 -0.55 26.71
N GLY A 95 -10.40 -0.77 26.14
CA GLY A 95 -11.59 -1.01 26.92
C GLY A 95 -11.32 -2.24 27.79
N GLN A 96 -10.86 -2.02 29.01
CA GLN A 96 -10.88 -3.04 30.03
C GLN A 96 -12.36 -3.33 30.30
N ILE A 97 -12.88 -4.37 29.64
CA ILE A 97 -14.10 -5.00 30.10
C ILE A 97 -13.71 -5.70 31.40
N GLY A 98 -14.05 -5.06 32.52
CA GLY A 98 -13.89 -5.62 33.86
C GLY A 98 -12.68 -5.12 34.66
N SER A 99 -12.69 -3.86 35.08
CA SER A 99 -12.14 -3.55 36.41
C SER A 99 -13.27 -2.96 37.25
N SER A 100 -13.84 -3.79 38.12
CA SER A 100 -14.62 -3.34 39.26
C SER A 100 -13.85 -2.20 39.93
N LYS A 101 -14.51 -1.06 40.14
CA LYS A 101 -13.96 0.07 40.87
C LYS A 101 -13.73 -0.36 42.32
N THR A 102 -12.56 -0.91 42.65
CA THR A 102 -12.05 -0.91 44.02
C THR A 102 -11.25 0.38 44.20
N PRO A 103 -11.55 1.19 45.23
CA PRO A 103 -10.80 2.39 45.52
C PRO A 103 -9.58 1.97 46.34
N ASP A 104 -8.57 1.40 45.69
CA ASP A 104 -7.28 1.24 46.35
C ASP A 104 -6.19 1.98 45.58
N ASN A 105 -5.65 3.00 46.25
CA ASN A 105 -4.73 3.99 45.75
C ASN A 105 -3.30 3.45 45.73
N GLN A 106 -3.13 2.26 45.17
CA GLN A 106 -1.80 1.71 44.90
C GLN A 106 -1.42 2.11 43.49
N ARG A 107 -0.44 3.01 43.38
CA ARG A 107 0.28 3.34 42.14
C ARG A 107 0.97 2.08 41.62
N THR A 108 0.20 1.16 41.04
CA THR A 108 0.74 0.18 40.11
C THR A 108 1.22 1.00 38.93
N THR A 109 2.54 1.03 38.76
CA THR A 109 3.20 1.61 37.58
C THR A 109 2.61 0.90 36.37
N ARG A 110 1.59 1.51 35.75
CA ARG A 110 1.01 1.10 34.48
C ARG A 110 2.20 0.95 33.55
N GLN A 111 2.64 -0.30 33.31
CA GLN A 111 3.81 -0.55 32.49
C GLN A 111 3.55 0.16 31.17
N LYS A 112 4.29 1.24 30.92
CA LYS A 112 4.25 1.94 29.64
C LYS A 112 4.68 0.89 28.64
N ARG A 113 3.72 0.30 27.94
CA ARG A 113 3.99 -0.60 26.83
C ARG A 113 4.91 0.19 25.91
N HIS A 114 6.14 -0.27 25.83
CA HIS A 114 7.19 0.40 25.08
C HIS A 114 6.85 0.24 23.60
N THR A 115 5.98 1.10 23.06
CA THR A 115 6.09 1.45 21.64
C THR A 115 7.56 1.77 21.44
N GLY A 116 8.26 0.97 20.63
CA GLY A 116 9.72 0.86 20.62
C GLY A 116 10.41 2.19 20.91
N ARG A 117 11.43 2.16 21.79
CA ARG A 117 12.10 3.29 22.48
C ARG A 117 12.43 4.55 21.65
N ASN A 118 12.19 4.59 20.34
CA ASN A 118 12.60 5.62 19.38
C ASN A 118 11.48 6.22 18.50
N THR A 119 10.19 5.95 18.71
CA THR A 119 9.12 6.62 17.92
C THR A 119 8.63 7.90 18.59
N ALA A 120 8.69 9.02 17.89
CA ALA A 120 8.17 10.29 18.39
C ALA A 120 6.65 10.21 18.65
N PRO A 121 6.14 10.83 19.72
CA PRO A 121 4.69 10.89 19.93
C PRO A 121 4.02 11.61 18.75
N LYS A 122 2.77 11.21 18.44
CA LYS A 122 1.97 11.76 17.33
C LYS A 122 2.57 11.55 15.93
N CYS A 123 3.61 10.73 15.76
CA CYS A 123 4.13 10.39 14.43
C CYS A 123 3.34 9.24 13.81
N LEU A 124 3.18 9.22 12.49
CA LEU A 124 2.80 7.99 11.79
C LEU A 124 3.90 6.95 11.99
N LEU A 125 3.52 5.71 12.30
CA LEU A 125 4.48 4.63 12.50
C LEU A 125 5.01 4.07 11.17
N GLN A 126 4.41 4.49 10.05
CA GLN A 126 4.79 4.09 8.70
C GLN A 126 4.60 2.59 8.48
N ILE A 127 3.62 1.98 9.16
CA ILE A 127 3.42 0.52 9.14
C ILE A 127 3.19 -0.01 7.72
N PRO A 128 2.30 0.57 6.88
CA PRO A 128 2.12 0.07 5.52
C PRO A 128 3.41 0.12 4.69
N ALA A 129 4.20 1.19 4.82
CA ALA A 129 5.45 1.34 4.09
C ALA A 129 6.50 0.31 4.55
N ARG A 130 6.66 0.14 5.87
CA ARG A 130 7.57 -0.85 6.47
C ARG A 130 7.16 -2.27 6.08
N PHE A 131 5.86 -2.57 6.09
CA PHE A 131 5.31 -3.85 5.64
C PHE A 131 5.63 -4.11 4.16
N GLY A 132 5.39 -3.13 3.28
CA GLY A 132 5.71 -3.26 1.86
C GLY A 132 7.20 -3.55 1.61
N ILE A 133 8.09 -2.86 2.31
CA ILE A 133 9.54 -3.09 2.23
C ILE A 133 9.89 -4.50 2.74
N ALA A 134 9.36 -4.91 3.90
CA ALA A 134 9.62 -6.22 4.49
C ALA A 134 9.14 -7.37 3.59
N MET A 135 7.95 -7.23 2.98
CA MET A 135 7.42 -8.18 2.01
C MET A 135 8.33 -8.29 0.77
N CYS A 136 8.79 -7.16 0.22
CA CYS A 136 9.74 -7.16 -0.90
C CYS A 136 11.06 -7.84 -0.53
N ALA A 137 11.58 -7.60 0.67
CA ALA A 137 12.78 -8.27 1.19
C ALA A 137 12.60 -9.80 1.32
N ARG A 138 11.36 -10.27 1.54
CA ARG A 138 10.98 -11.70 1.51
C ARG A 138 10.62 -12.20 0.11
N GLY A 139 11.02 -11.47 -0.93
CA GLY A 139 10.90 -11.85 -2.33
C GLY A 139 9.49 -11.76 -2.90
N TRP A 140 8.59 -10.98 -2.29
CA TRP A 140 7.35 -10.59 -2.95
C TRP A 140 7.63 -9.49 -3.98
N ILE A 141 6.81 -9.44 -5.03
CA ILE A 141 6.86 -8.34 -6.01
C ILE A 141 5.66 -7.43 -5.74
N LEU A 142 5.91 -6.20 -5.28
CA LEU A 142 4.89 -5.17 -5.15
C LEU A 142 4.60 -4.56 -6.54
N ARG A 143 3.38 -4.77 -7.06
CA ARG A 143 2.98 -4.26 -8.37
C ARG A 143 2.37 -2.88 -8.28
N ASN A 144 1.51 -2.67 -7.30
CA ASN A 144 0.89 -1.38 -7.04
C ASN A 144 0.63 -1.17 -5.55
N GLU A 145 0.84 0.05 -5.11
CA GLU A 145 0.14 0.61 -3.95
C GLU A 145 -1.11 1.33 -4.49
N ILE A 146 -2.27 0.94 -3.98
CA ILE A 146 -3.57 1.50 -4.38
C ILE A 146 -4.12 2.27 -3.18
N ILE A 147 -4.61 3.47 -3.44
CA ILE A 147 -5.33 4.29 -2.46
C ILE A 147 -6.81 3.98 -2.61
N TRP A 148 -7.38 3.34 -1.60
CA TRP A 148 -8.83 3.18 -1.48
C TRP A 148 -9.39 4.36 -0.69
N GLN A 149 -9.86 5.36 -1.41
CA GLN A 149 -10.60 6.49 -0.86
C GLN A 149 -11.96 6.02 -0.35
N LYS A 150 -12.33 6.46 0.84
CA LYS A 150 -13.62 6.23 1.49
C LYS A 150 -14.38 7.56 1.47
N PRO A 151 -15.31 7.78 0.51
CA PRO A 151 -16.00 9.07 0.35
C PRO A 151 -16.71 9.54 1.62
N ASN A 152 -17.22 8.60 2.42
CA ASN A 152 -17.90 8.85 3.69
C ASN A 152 -17.02 8.43 4.88
N GLY A 153 -15.76 8.86 4.89
CA GLY A 153 -14.83 8.60 5.99
C GLY A 153 -15.31 9.22 7.31
N MET A 154 -15.24 8.48 8.42
CA MET A 154 -15.60 9.03 9.72
C MET A 154 -14.70 10.22 10.07
N PRO A 155 -15.26 11.35 10.53
CA PRO A 155 -14.45 12.47 10.98
C PRO A 155 -13.62 12.08 12.21
N THR A 156 -12.43 12.66 12.33
CA THR A 156 -11.58 12.48 13.51
C THR A 156 -11.74 13.66 14.48
N SER A 157 -11.72 13.39 15.78
CA SER A 157 -11.73 14.42 16.82
C SER A 157 -10.36 15.10 17.01
N ALA A 158 -9.32 14.63 16.31
CA ALA A 158 -8.00 15.22 16.36
C ALA A 158 -8.02 16.64 15.75
N LYS A 159 -7.42 17.60 16.45
CA LYS A 159 -7.40 19.03 16.06
C LYS A 159 -6.11 19.46 15.36
N ASP A 160 -5.08 18.60 15.39
CA ASP A 160 -3.71 18.91 14.98
C ASP A 160 -3.19 17.98 13.88
N ARG A 161 -4.10 17.35 13.12
CA ARG A 161 -3.79 16.57 11.92
C ARG A 161 -5.00 16.47 10.99
N PHE A 162 -4.76 16.12 9.73
CA PHE A 162 -5.83 15.88 8.77
C PHE A 162 -6.59 14.57 9.06
N THR A 163 -7.87 14.54 8.67
CA THR A 163 -8.65 13.31 8.60
C THR A 163 -8.05 12.40 7.52
N VAL A 164 -7.84 11.14 7.87
CA VAL A 164 -7.44 10.11 6.90
C VAL A 164 -8.73 9.50 6.37
N ASP A 165 -9.04 9.77 5.12
CA ASP A 165 -10.24 9.31 4.41
C ASP A 165 -9.93 8.16 3.45
N PHE A 166 -8.77 7.52 3.57
CA PHE A 166 -8.35 6.44 2.69
C PHE A 166 -7.65 5.31 3.44
N GLU A 167 -7.56 4.15 2.80
CA GLU A 167 -6.67 3.04 3.19
C GLU A 167 -5.77 2.63 2.03
N LYS A 168 -4.66 1.97 2.35
CA LYS A 168 -3.74 1.44 1.34
C LYS A 168 -4.09 -0.01 1.05
N LEU A 169 -4.30 -0.31 -0.22
CA LEU A 169 -4.44 -1.67 -0.74
C LEU A 169 -3.18 -2.02 -1.53
N PHE A 170 -2.39 -2.96 -1.03
CA PHE A 170 -1.22 -3.46 -1.75
C PHE A 170 -1.59 -4.59 -2.69
N PHE A 171 -1.08 -4.53 -3.91
CA PHE A 171 -1.17 -5.61 -4.89
C PHE A 171 0.20 -6.29 -5.04
N PHE A 172 0.35 -7.46 -4.41
CA PHE A 172 1.55 -8.29 -4.46
C PHE A 172 1.37 -9.50 -5.39
N VAL A 173 2.48 -9.92 -5.98
CA VAL A 173 2.55 -11.13 -6.80
C VAL A 173 3.79 -11.97 -6.44
N LYS A 174 3.70 -13.28 -6.68
CA LYS A 174 4.78 -14.24 -6.40
C LYS A 174 5.83 -14.30 -7.50
N SER A 175 5.44 -14.04 -8.74
CA SER A 175 6.26 -14.17 -9.95
C SER A 175 6.00 -13.00 -10.91
N PRO A 176 6.97 -12.59 -11.75
CA PRO A 176 6.74 -11.59 -12.79
C PRO A 176 5.68 -12.02 -13.82
N ARG A 177 5.49 -13.34 -13.99
CA ARG A 177 4.41 -13.91 -14.81
C ARG A 177 3.26 -14.30 -13.90
N TYR A 178 2.26 -13.44 -13.82
CA TYR A 178 1.08 -13.60 -12.99
C TYR A 178 -0.21 -13.34 -13.77
N TYR A 179 -1.32 -13.87 -13.28
CA TYR A 179 -2.63 -13.59 -13.85
C TYR A 179 -3.04 -12.15 -13.53
N PHE A 180 -3.36 -11.37 -14.56
CA PHE A 180 -3.89 -10.02 -14.40
C PHE A 180 -4.88 -9.72 -15.52
N LYS A 181 -6.16 -9.63 -15.17
CA LYS A 181 -7.18 -9.15 -16.11
C LYS A 181 -7.13 -7.64 -16.14
N GLN A 182 -6.59 -7.08 -17.22
CA GLN A 182 -6.50 -5.64 -17.43
C GLN A 182 -7.89 -5.00 -17.33
N GLN A 183 -8.04 -4.05 -16.42
CA GLN A 183 -9.21 -3.19 -16.30
C GLN A 183 -8.92 -1.84 -16.95
N LEU A 184 -9.87 -1.37 -17.74
CA LEU A 184 -9.80 -0.07 -18.41
C LEU A 184 -10.85 0.87 -17.83
N GLU A 185 -10.49 2.13 -17.71
CA GLU A 185 -11.40 3.23 -17.40
C GLU A 185 -11.49 4.17 -18.62
N PRO A 186 -12.68 4.74 -18.89
CA PRO A 186 -12.86 5.68 -19.99
C PRO A 186 -12.03 6.94 -19.78
N TYR A 187 -11.72 7.65 -20.86
CA TYR A 187 -11.03 8.93 -20.78
C TYR A 187 -11.97 10.04 -20.28
N THR A 188 -11.50 10.80 -19.29
CA THR A 188 -12.16 12.05 -18.86
C THR A 188 -11.83 13.18 -19.82
N HIS A 189 -12.83 13.97 -20.22
CA HIS A 189 -12.66 15.13 -21.09
C HIS A 189 -12.42 16.43 -20.28
N PRO A 190 -11.64 17.39 -20.80
CA PRO A 190 -10.78 17.28 -21.97
C PRO A 190 -9.56 16.45 -21.62
N ILE A 191 -9.23 15.51 -22.51
CA ILE A 191 -8.01 14.74 -22.39
C ILE A 191 -6.88 15.77 -22.66
N ASN A 192 -5.82 15.88 -21.85
CA ASN A 192 -4.66 16.78 -22.11
C ASN A 192 -3.34 16.05 -21.78
N ARG A 193 -2.30 16.25 -22.62
CA ARG A 193 -0.98 15.53 -22.73
C ARG A 193 -0.98 13.97 -22.71
N TRP A 194 -1.98 13.34 -22.11
CA TRP A 194 -2.29 11.91 -22.03
C TRP A 194 -3.59 11.43 -22.76
N GLY A 195 -4.24 12.12 -23.69
CA GLY A 195 -4.14 13.54 -23.99
C GLY A 195 -5.13 14.14 -24.96
N GLY A 196 -4.90 15.42 -25.22
CA GLY A 196 -5.78 16.27 -25.99
C GLY A 196 -5.62 16.16 -27.48
N ASN A 197 -6.45 16.96 -28.14
CA ASN A 197 -6.40 17.17 -29.58
C ASN A 197 -5.03 17.73 -29.96
N GLN A 198 -4.14 16.81 -30.33
CA GLN A 198 -2.85 17.03 -30.95
C GLN A 198 -1.89 17.92 -30.15
N VAL A 199 -0.87 17.30 -29.54
CA VAL A 199 0.40 18.02 -29.34
C VAL A 199 0.99 18.21 -30.74
N LYS A 200 0.72 19.35 -31.39
CA LYS A 200 1.35 19.66 -32.68
C LYS A 200 2.84 19.89 -32.41
N PRO A 201 3.75 19.14 -33.07
CA PRO A 201 5.17 19.42 -32.96
C PRO A 201 5.45 20.82 -33.50
N TYR A 202 6.38 21.54 -32.87
CA TYR A 202 6.92 22.75 -33.46
C TYR A 202 7.67 22.38 -34.75
N GLN A 203 7.18 22.87 -35.89
CA GLN A 203 7.75 22.60 -37.22
C GLN A 203 8.77 23.67 -37.65
N GLY A 204 9.01 24.69 -36.82
CA GLY A 204 9.94 25.78 -37.14
C GLY A 204 11.40 25.46 -36.82
N LYS A 205 12.33 26.26 -37.37
CA LYS A 205 13.74 26.24 -36.95
C LYS A 205 13.81 26.78 -35.52
N PHE A 206 14.56 26.09 -34.65
CA PHE A 206 14.84 26.60 -33.31
C PHE A 206 15.77 27.81 -33.42
N GLN A 207 15.46 28.89 -32.73
CA GLN A 207 16.28 30.10 -32.71
C GLN A 207 17.31 29.94 -31.58
N ALA A 208 18.59 29.99 -31.93
CA ALA A 208 19.67 29.94 -30.94
C ALA A 208 19.76 31.31 -30.25
N TYR A 209 19.56 31.34 -28.94
CA TYR A 209 19.87 32.52 -28.13
C TYR A 209 21.09 32.19 -27.29
N ALA A 210 22.18 32.96 -27.48
CA ALA A 210 23.35 32.85 -26.65
C ALA A 210 23.01 33.42 -25.26
N THR A 211 23.02 32.59 -24.23
CA THR A 211 23.00 33.09 -22.86
C THR A 211 24.41 33.53 -22.50
N THR A 212 24.53 34.63 -21.75
CA THR A 212 25.81 35.24 -21.35
C THR A 212 26.71 34.34 -20.49
N ALA A 213 26.26 33.13 -20.15
CA ALA A 213 27.01 32.13 -19.38
C ALA A 213 27.95 31.24 -20.22
N ASP A 214 27.95 31.35 -21.55
CA ASP A 214 28.54 30.34 -22.46
C ASP A 214 29.98 30.65 -22.93
N ARG A 215 30.76 31.41 -22.14
CA ARG A 215 32.16 31.78 -22.52
C ARG A 215 33.25 30.89 -21.91
N SER A 216 32.93 29.80 -21.23
CA SER A 216 33.92 28.85 -20.73
C SER A 216 33.77 27.45 -21.36
N ARG A 217 34.62 27.21 -22.38
CA ARG A 217 35.04 25.89 -22.91
C ARG A 217 33.92 24.90 -23.27
N GLY A 218 33.50 24.93 -24.54
CA GLY A 218 33.03 23.74 -25.26
C GLY A 218 31.54 23.39 -25.16
N SER A 219 30.68 24.26 -24.63
CA SER A 219 29.24 24.02 -24.55
C SER A 219 28.52 24.35 -25.87
N ARG A 220 27.70 23.41 -26.36
CA ARG A 220 26.75 23.64 -27.47
C ARG A 220 25.67 24.62 -26.99
N ALA A 221 25.42 25.67 -27.77
CA ALA A 221 24.33 26.62 -27.53
C ALA A 221 23.01 25.88 -27.25
N LYS A 222 22.39 26.15 -26.10
CA LYS A 222 21.09 25.57 -25.75
C LYS A 222 20.00 26.22 -26.60
N LEU A 223 19.46 25.47 -27.56
CA LEU A 223 18.28 25.87 -28.32
C LEU A 223 17.07 25.93 -27.37
N GLN A 224 16.29 27.01 -27.41
CA GLN A 224 14.99 27.10 -26.75
C GLN A 224 13.88 27.20 -27.79
N PRO A 225 12.76 26.47 -27.63
CA PRO A 225 11.57 26.68 -28.44
C PRO A 225 10.96 28.04 -28.09
N PRO A 226 10.27 28.68 -29.04
CA PRO A 226 9.46 29.87 -28.74
C PRO A 226 8.37 29.55 -27.72
N GLN A 227 7.86 30.58 -27.04
CA GLN A 227 6.80 30.45 -26.03
C GLN A 227 5.62 29.64 -26.58
N GLY A 228 5.29 28.53 -25.91
CA GLY A 228 4.19 27.62 -26.28
C GLY A 228 4.60 26.38 -27.10
N ALA A 229 5.86 26.27 -27.53
CA ALA A 229 6.37 25.08 -28.22
C ALA A 229 7.12 24.14 -27.26
N SER A 230 6.87 22.82 -27.37
CA SER A 230 7.54 21.81 -26.56
C SER A 230 8.77 21.22 -27.26
N PHE A 231 9.78 20.84 -26.49
CA PHE A 231 10.96 20.09 -26.96
C PHE A 231 10.67 18.63 -27.36
N GLU A 232 9.42 18.19 -27.24
CA GLU A 232 9.08 16.78 -27.34
C GLU A 232 8.95 16.36 -28.80
N ARG A 233 9.73 15.36 -29.22
CA ARG A 233 9.48 14.61 -30.45
C ARG A 233 8.02 14.16 -30.46
N ALA A 234 7.33 14.35 -31.58
CA ALA A 234 5.95 13.93 -31.77
C ALA A 234 5.77 12.43 -31.46
N ARG A 235 5.47 12.10 -30.19
CA ARG A 235 4.95 10.78 -29.84
C ARG A 235 3.51 10.80 -30.30
N ARG A 236 3.17 10.00 -31.32
CA ARG A 236 1.77 9.71 -31.67
C ARG A 236 1.16 8.95 -30.50
N VAL A 237 0.74 9.66 -29.46
CA VAL A 237 -0.11 9.10 -28.41
C VAL A 237 -1.46 8.88 -29.07
N ARG A 238 -1.73 7.65 -29.50
CA ARG A 238 -3.06 7.26 -29.97
C ARG A 238 -3.87 6.86 -28.74
N PRO A 239 -4.92 7.60 -28.36
CA PRO A 239 -5.81 7.16 -27.31
C PRO A 239 -6.38 5.79 -27.66
N ASN A 240 -6.34 4.83 -26.72
CA ASN A 240 -6.96 3.53 -26.93
C ASN A 240 -8.47 3.72 -26.87
N PRO A 241 -9.25 3.39 -27.91
CA PRO A 241 -10.70 3.61 -27.92
C PRO A 241 -11.42 2.93 -26.75
N ARG A 242 -10.83 1.88 -26.16
CA ARG A 242 -11.37 1.18 -24.98
C ARG A 242 -11.07 1.88 -23.64
N GLY A 243 -10.33 2.99 -23.64
CA GLY A 243 -9.92 3.74 -22.46
C GLY A 243 -8.46 3.51 -22.05
N ARG A 244 -8.12 3.96 -20.84
CA ARG A 244 -6.78 3.80 -20.23
C ARG A 244 -6.80 2.75 -19.12
N ASN A 245 -5.63 2.29 -18.68
CA ASN A 245 -5.53 1.42 -17.51
C ASN A 245 -6.20 2.07 -16.29
N LYS A 246 -6.93 1.27 -15.52
CA LYS A 246 -7.53 1.69 -14.24
C LYS A 246 -6.45 2.31 -13.35
N ARG A 247 -6.70 3.51 -12.83
CA ARG A 247 -5.78 4.22 -11.94
C ARG A 247 -5.72 3.57 -10.56
N CYS A 248 -4.68 3.90 -9.80
CA CYS A 248 -4.46 3.38 -8.44
C CYS A 248 -5.16 4.18 -7.34
N VAL A 249 -6.03 5.15 -7.67
CA VAL A 249 -6.89 5.81 -6.67
C VAL A 249 -8.31 5.36 -6.95
N TRP A 250 -8.87 4.61 -6.02
CA TRP A 250 -10.21 3.99 -6.11
C TRP A 250 -11.13 4.67 -5.13
N SER A 251 -12.35 4.94 -5.55
CA SER A 251 -13.43 5.57 -4.78
C SER A 251 -14.68 4.71 -4.84
#